data_AF-D6S6N4-F1
#
_entry.id   AF-D6S6N4-F1
#
_cell.length_a   1.000
_cell.length_b   1.000
_cell.length_c   1.000
_cell.angle_alpha   90.00
_cell.angle_beta   90.00
_cell.angle_gamma   90.00
#
_symmetry.space_group_name_H-M   'P 1'
#
loop_
_entity.id
_entity.type
_entity.pdbx_description
1 polymer ?
#
loop_
_entity_poly.entity_id
_entity_poly.type
_entity_poly.pdbx_seq_one_letter_code
_entity_poly.pdbx_strand_id
1 'polypeptide(L)'
;MSRKALVVGIDDYPGCPLKGCVNDAKEIKSLLETNGDGSPNFEVKYAPNIQTKDELLDLLNALFCEGDSDISLFYFSGHGTDEFTGKIVTPDFKGRDMGVSMSDILALLKQSKSKNKVVILDCCFSGKFGELEVVSSNETVLGEGVTIMTASSRDQYAVEDGITGHGVFTELLIQGLLGGAADVGGNITPASLYSFVDQSLGAWEQRPLFKTNISRFLPIRKIKPKVPVEVLRKLSYYFQNPDSEYSLDPSFEFTNNPEYEIEIKEPYAKDENVKKFKELQLYESVGLIEPVGEEHMYFAAMNCKSCRLTPLGLHYWKLSKDRRF
;
A
#
# COMPACT_ATOMS: atom_id res chain seq x y z
N MET A 1 -7.74 -19.15 8.15
CA MET A 1 -6.71 -18.91 7.13
C MET A 1 -5.53 -18.30 7.84
N SER A 2 -4.40 -19.02 7.94
CA SER A 2 -3.22 -18.52 8.67
C SER A 2 -2.45 -17.55 7.77
N ARG A 3 -2.10 -16.39 8.30
CA ARG A 3 -1.37 -15.31 7.60
C ARG A 3 -0.23 -14.87 8.50
N LYS A 4 1.00 -15.03 8.03
CA LYS A 4 2.21 -14.72 8.80
C LYS A 4 2.98 -13.60 8.12
N ALA A 5 3.52 -12.68 8.90
CA ALA A 5 4.43 -11.67 8.38
C ALA A 5 5.69 -11.56 9.24
N LEU A 6 6.84 -11.38 8.59
CA LEU A 6 8.08 -10.93 9.21
C LEU A 6 8.31 -9.49 8.75
N VAL A 7 8.48 -8.58 9.70
CA VAL A 7 8.67 -7.16 9.44
C VAL A 7 9.95 -6.71 10.14
N VAL A 8 10.95 -6.34 9.33
CA VAL A 8 12.31 -6.03 9.77
C VAL A 8 12.67 -4.62 9.33
N GLY A 9 13.22 -3.85 10.26
CA GLY A 9 13.81 -2.53 10.00
C GLY A 9 15.15 -2.45 10.71
N ILE A 10 16.22 -2.05 10.02
CA ILE A 10 17.56 -1.94 10.61
C ILE A 10 18.07 -0.52 10.41
N ASP A 11 18.33 0.16 11.52
CA ASP A 11 18.98 1.46 11.58
C ASP A 11 20.43 1.36 12.12
N ASP A 12 20.67 0.44 13.06
CA ASP A 12 21.92 0.33 13.83
C ASP A 12 23.05 -0.38 13.08
N TYR A 13 23.51 0.21 11.97
CA TYR A 13 24.66 -0.28 11.21
C TYR A 13 25.99 0.33 11.70
N PRO A 14 27.03 -0.49 11.97
CA PRO A 14 28.36 0.02 12.31
C PRO A 14 28.94 0.89 11.18
N GLY A 15 29.18 2.17 11.50
CA GLY A 15 29.83 3.13 10.58
C GLY A 15 28.92 3.77 9.53
N CYS A 16 27.70 3.26 9.32
CA CYS A 16 26.75 3.81 8.34
C CYS A 16 25.28 3.71 8.82
N PRO A 17 24.94 4.25 10.00
CA PRO A 17 23.59 4.12 10.57
C PRO A 17 22.52 4.80 9.71
N LEU A 18 21.31 4.25 9.75
CA LEU A 18 20.08 4.85 9.21
C LEU A 18 19.22 5.38 10.37
N LYS A 19 18.10 6.04 10.07
CA LYS A 19 17.22 6.66 11.10
C LYS A 19 15.72 6.43 10.90
N GLY A 20 15.32 5.85 9.77
CA GLY A 20 13.92 5.71 9.38
C GLY A 20 13.45 4.26 9.27
N CYS A 21 14.35 3.29 9.18
CA CYS A 21 13.99 1.92 8.82
C CYS A 21 13.23 1.21 9.93
N VAL A 22 13.54 1.49 11.20
CA VAL A 22 12.77 0.99 12.35
C VAL A 22 11.38 1.62 12.39
N ASN A 23 11.27 2.92 12.05
CA ASN A 23 9.98 3.62 12.00
C ASN A 23 9.09 3.08 10.88
N ASP A 24 9.64 2.91 9.68
CA ASP A 24 9.02 2.25 8.53
C ASP A 24 8.44 0.88 8.89
N ALA A 25 9.29 0.01 9.46
CA ALA A 25 8.91 -1.33 9.87
C ALA A 25 7.81 -1.32 10.94
N LYS A 26 7.84 -0.38 11.88
CA LYS A 26 6.81 -0.24 12.92
C LYS A 26 5.44 0.11 12.34
N GLU A 27 5.37 1.03 11.39
CA GLU A 27 4.10 1.44 10.75
C GLU A 27 3.54 0.31 9.87
N ILE A 28 4.39 -0.33 9.06
CA ILE A 28 3.99 -1.50 8.25
C ILE A 28 3.49 -2.63 9.14
N LYS A 29 4.14 -2.91 10.27
CA LYS A 29 3.67 -3.88 11.26
C LYS A 29 2.24 -3.56 11.70
N SER A 30 1.98 -2.32 12.12
CA SER A 30 0.66 -1.90 12.62
C SER A 30 -0.44 -2.08 11.55
N LEU A 31 -0.15 -1.72 10.29
CA LEU A 31 -1.08 -1.86 9.18
C LEU A 31 -1.34 -3.31 8.79
N LEU A 32 -0.36 -4.20 8.94
CA LEU A 32 -0.51 -5.62 8.62
C LEU A 32 -1.23 -6.41 9.72
N GLU A 33 -1.12 -6.01 10.99
CA GLU A 33 -1.78 -6.68 12.11
C GLU A 33 -3.32 -6.60 12.01
N THR A 34 -3.86 -5.53 11.43
CA THR A 34 -5.32 -5.30 11.37
C THR A 34 -5.83 -4.86 9.99
N ASN A 35 -7.04 -5.30 9.66
CA ASN A 35 -7.82 -4.72 8.57
C ASN A 35 -8.33 -3.32 8.95
N GLY A 36 -8.83 -2.56 7.98
CA GLY A 36 -9.37 -1.22 8.21
C GLY A 36 -10.62 -1.16 9.09
N ASP A 37 -11.27 -2.30 9.36
CA ASP A 37 -12.36 -2.43 10.34
C ASP A 37 -11.89 -2.82 11.75
N GLY A 38 -10.57 -2.95 11.95
CA GLY A 38 -9.96 -3.37 13.21
C GLY A 38 -9.91 -4.88 13.43
N SER A 39 -10.45 -5.71 12.53
CA SER A 39 -10.34 -7.16 12.63
C SER A 39 -8.89 -7.63 12.43
N PRO A 40 -8.45 -8.72 13.07
CA PRO A 40 -7.10 -9.28 12.87
C PRO A 40 -6.83 -9.64 11.39
N ASN A 41 -5.60 -9.41 10.92
CA ASN A 41 -5.19 -9.71 9.54
C ASN A 41 -3.96 -10.63 9.46
N PHE A 42 -2.77 -10.19 9.89
CA PHE A 42 -1.57 -11.03 9.97
C PHE A 42 -1.13 -11.24 11.42
N GLU A 43 -0.59 -12.43 11.70
CA GLU A 43 0.30 -12.65 12.84
C GLU A 43 1.68 -12.11 12.45
N VAL A 44 2.06 -10.96 13.02
CA VAL A 44 3.27 -10.24 12.64
C VAL A 44 4.40 -10.49 13.65
N LYS A 45 5.53 -11.00 13.18
CA LYS A 45 6.80 -11.00 13.90
C LYS A 45 7.57 -9.74 13.54
N TYR A 46 7.69 -8.83 14.50
CA TYR A 46 8.44 -7.59 14.36
C TYR A 46 9.84 -7.74 14.94
N ALA A 47 10.87 -7.47 14.13
CA ALA A 47 12.27 -7.62 14.51
C ALA A 47 13.08 -6.38 14.09
N PRO A 48 13.05 -5.30 14.89
CA PRO A 48 13.86 -4.11 14.65
C PRO A 48 15.31 -4.33 15.06
N ASN A 49 16.25 -3.72 14.33
CA ASN A 49 17.69 -3.74 14.63
C ASN A 49 18.24 -5.15 14.93
N ILE A 50 17.88 -6.13 14.08
CA ILE A 50 18.55 -7.43 14.05
C ILE A 50 20.06 -7.21 13.93
N GLN A 51 20.83 -7.95 14.72
CA GLN A 51 22.27 -7.72 14.85
C GLN A 51 23.09 -8.59 13.90
N THR A 52 22.59 -9.77 13.52
CA THR A 52 23.36 -10.75 12.75
C THR A 52 22.63 -11.29 11.53
N LYS A 53 23.42 -11.74 10.55
CA LYS A 53 22.95 -12.49 9.39
C LYS A 53 22.21 -13.77 9.78
N ASP A 54 22.75 -14.50 10.75
CA ASP A 54 22.16 -15.76 11.21
C ASP A 54 20.78 -15.54 11.86
N GLU A 55 20.64 -14.47 12.67
CA GLU A 55 19.36 -14.10 13.26
C GLU A 55 18.31 -13.80 12.17
N LEU A 56 18.68 -13.05 11.12
CA LEU A 56 17.78 -12.79 9.99
C LEU A 56 17.41 -14.09 9.24
N LEU A 57 18.36 -14.99 9.01
CA LEU A 57 18.12 -16.27 8.35
C LEU A 57 17.20 -17.17 9.17
N ASP A 58 17.36 -17.23 10.49
CA ASP A 58 16.49 -18.01 11.39
C ASP A 58 15.05 -17.48 11.33
N LEU A 59 14.87 -16.16 11.31
CA LEU A 59 13.56 -15.53 11.17
C LEU A 59 12.92 -15.80 9.80
N LEU A 60 13.70 -15.75 8.72
CA LEU A 60 13.23 -16.06 7.38
C LEU A 60 12.85 -17.54 7.25
N ASN A 61 13.63 -18.45 7.84
CA ASN A 61 13.30 -19.87 7.93
C ASN A 61 12.00 -20.09 8.70
N ALA A 62 11.82 -19.43 9.84
CA ALA A 62 10.57 -19.52 10.61
C ALA A 62 9.37 -18.97 9.82
N LEU A 63 9.54 -17.92 9.02
CA LEU A 63 8.47 -17.36 8.19
C LEU A 63 8.06 -18.30 7.04
N PHE A 64 9.05 -18.85 6.33
CA PHE A 64 8.83 -19.52 5.05
C PHE A 64 8.76 -21.05 5.18
N CYS A 65 9.53 -21.64 6.10
CA CYS A 65 9.70 -23.09 6.20
C CYS A 65 8.87 -23.72 7.34
N GLU A 66 8.44 -22.96 8.36
CA GLU A 66 7.68 -23.49 9.48
C GLU A 66 6.16 -23.36 9.31
N GLY A 67 5.50 -24.51 9.17
CA GLY A 67 4.05 -24.63 9.04
C GLY A 67 3.50 -24.16 7.69
N ASP A 68 2.18 -24.27 7.54
CA ASP A 68 1.49 -23.90 6.30
C ASP A 68 0.68 -22.61 6.53
N SER A 69 0.77 -21.66 5.59
CA SER A 69 0.01 -20.40 5.62
C SER A 69 -0.60 -20.10 4.25
N ASP A 70 -1.71 -19.34 4.23
CA ASP A 70 -2.28 -18.86 2.98
C ASP A 70 -1.42 -17.73 2.37
N ILE A 71 -0.83 -16.90 3.24
CA ILE A 71 0.13 -15.85 2.88
C ILE A 71 1.26 -15.82 3.92
N SER A 72 2.51 -15.88 3.44
CA SER A 72 3.69 -15.48 4.20
C SER A 72 4.29 -14.22 3.59
N LEU A 73 4.38 -13.14 4.37
CA LEU A 73 4.86 -11.84 3.92
C LEU A 73 6.17 -11.48 4.61
N PHE A 74 7.20 -11.12 3.86
CA PHE A 74 8.43 -10.53 4.38
C PHE A 74 8.51 -9.06 3.95
N TYR A 75 8.62 -8.15 4.92
CA TYR A 75 8.94 -6.75 4.70
C TYR A 75 10.30 -6.44 5.33
N PHE A 76 11.14 -5.74 4.57
CA PHE A 76 12.46 -5.28 5.03
C PHE A 76 12.68 -3.81 4.66
N SER A 77 13.16 -3.00 5.60
CA SER A 77 13.73 -1.66 5.35
C SER A 77 15.15 -1.59 5.93
N GLY A 78 16.13 -1.11 5.16
CA GLY A 78 17.53 -1.04 5.59
C GLY A 78 18.54 -0.90 4.45
N HIS A 79 19.80 -1.26 4.71
CA HIS A 79 20.83 -1.27 3.66
C HIS A 79 20.70 -2.48 2.74
N GLY A 80 20.91 -2.22 1.45
CA GLY A 80 21.02 -3.24 0.40
C GLY A 80 22.28 -2.99 -0.44
N THR A 81 22.78 -4.02 -1.09
CA THR A 81 23.89 -3.93 -2.06
C THR A 81 23.55 -4.72 -3.33
N ASP A 82 24.00 -4.26 -4.50
CA ASP A 82 23.96 -5.02 -5.77
C ASP A 82 25.13 -5.98 -5.97
N GLU A 83 26.07 -6.04 -5.02
CA GLU A 83 27.17 -7.00 -5.11
C GLU A 83 26.66 -8.45 -5.05
N PHE A 84 27.23 -9.33 -5.88
CA PHE A 84 27.01 -10.78 -5.87
C PHE A 84 25.54 -11.19 -5.76
N THR A 85 24.72 -10.79 -6.74
CA THR A 85 23.30 -11.13 -6.91
C THR A 85 22.28 -10.33 -6.08
N GLY A 86 22.74 -9.32 -5.34
CA GLY A 86 21.88 -8.50 -4.49
C GLY A 86 21.78 -9.09 -3.08
N LYS A 87 22.08 -8.29 -2.06
CA LYS A 87 22.03 -8.72 -0.65
C LYS A 87 21.35 -7.69 0.24
N ILE A 88 20.61 -8.19 1.22
CA ILE A 88 20.23 -7.44 2.41
C ILE A 88 21.48 -7.36 3.30
N VAL A 89 21.89 -6.15 3.68
CA VAL A 89 23.05 -5.95 4.55
C VAL A 89 22.64 -6.11 6.00
N THR A 90 23.44 -6.86 6.78
CA THR A 90 23.26 -7.03 8.23
C THR A 90 24.40 -6.37 9.02
N PRO A 91 24.17 -5.93 10.27
CA PRO A 91 25.18 -5.18 11.04
C PRO A 91 26.50 -5.91 11.30
N ASP A 92 26.50 -7.24 11.25
CA ASP A 92 27.67 -8.10 11.44
C ASP A 92 28.54 -8.31 10.17
N PHE A 93 28.32 -7.50 9.13
CA PHE A 93 29.06 -7.61 7.86
C PHE A 93 30.58 -7.61 8.05
N LYS A 94 31.29 -8.49 7.32
CA LYS A 94 32.75 -8.62 7.35
C LYS A 94 33.31 -8.93 5.96
N GLY A 95 34.12 -8.01 5.44
CA GLY A 95 34.80 -8.19 4.15
C GLY A 95 33.79 -8.35 3.01
N ARG A 96 33.67 -9.56 2.44
CA ARG A 96 32.72 -9.89 1.36
C ARG A 96 31.41 -10.50 1.85
N ASP A 97 31.32 -10.87 3.13
CA ASP A 97 30.06 -11.32 3.72
C ASP A 97 29.29 -10.10 4.22
N MET A 98 28.39 -9.61 3.38
CA MET A 98 27.61 -8.40 3.64
C MET A 98 26.28 -8.70 4.33
N GLY A 99 25.81 -9.95 4.32
CA GLY A 99 24.49 -10.33 4.84
C GLY A 99 23.79 -11.40 4.01
N VAL A 100 22.46 -11.34 3.94
CA VAL A 100 21.60 -12.36 3.32
C VAL A 100 21.41 -12.10 1.83
N SER A 101 21.70 -13.08 0.98
CA SER A 101 21.55 -12.91 -0.47
C SER A 101 20.11 -13.11 -0.93
N MET A 102 19.76 -12.48 -2.06
CA MET A 102 18.47 -12.74 -2.72
C MET A 102 18.35 -14.20 -3.16
N SER A 103 19.45 -14.87 -3.50
CA SER A 103 19.47 -16.30 -3.79
C SER A 103 19.06 -17.15 -2.59
N ASP A 104 19.51 -16.81 -1.38
CA ASP A 104 19.11 -17.49 -0.14
C ASP A 104 17.60 -17.30 0.11
N ILE A 105 17.10 -16.08 -0.05
CA ILE A 105 15.66 -15.78 0.09
C ILE A 105 14.85 -16.58 -0.93
N LEU A 106 15.25 -16.59 -2.20
CA LEU A 106 14.58 -17.38 -3.25
C LEU A 106 14.59 -18.88 -2.96
N ALA A 107 15.68 -19.41 -2.38
CA ALA A 107 15.75 -20.80 -1.97
C ALA A 107 14.75 -21.13 -0.85
N LEU A 108 14.60 -20.24 0.15
CA LEU A 108 13.59 -20.37 1.21
C LEU A 108 12.17 -20.29 0.65
N LEU A 109 11.90 -19.35 -0.26
CA LEU A 109 10.61 -19.22 -0.93
C LEU A 109 10.22 -20.49 -1.72
N LYS A 110 11.20 -21.15 -2.34
CA LYS A 110 10.98 -22.40 -3.08
C LYS A 110 10.62 -23.57 -2.16
N GLN A 111 11.19 -23.61 -0.96
CA GLN A 111 10.92 -24.64 0.05
C GLN A 111 9.61 -24.40 0.80
N SER A 112 9.15 -23.15 0.83
CA SER A 112 7.94 -22.77 1.55
C SER A 112 6.67 -23.41 0.99
N LYS A 113 5.87 -23.96 1.91
CA LYS A 113 4.55 -24.55 1.65
C LYS A 113 3.42 -23.51 1.61
N SER A 114 3.73 -22.25 1.89
CA SER A 114 2.75 -21.17 1.82
C SER A 114 2.21 -21.01 0.40
N LYS A 115 0.89 -20.84 0.28
CA LYS A 115 0.24 -20.69 -1.04
C LYS A 115 0.67 -19.40 -1.74
N ASN A 116 0.85 -18.34 -0.97
CA ASN A 116 1.36 -17.06 -1.47
C ASN A 116 2.53 -16.62 -0.60
N LYS A 117 3.62 -16.25 -1.24
CA LYS A 117 4.78 -15.64 -0.61
C LYS A 117 4.98 -14.24 -1.16
N VAL A 118 4.97 -13.25 -0.29
CA VAL A 118 5.12 -11.85 -0.67
C VAL A 118 6.40 -11.33 -0.04
N VAL A 119 7.29 -10.75 -0.84
CA VAL A 119 8.52 -10.12 -0.37
C VAL A 119 8.51 -8.66 -0.80
N ILE A 120 8.59 -7.75 0.16
CA ILE A 120 8.62 -6.30 -0.05
C ILE A 120 9.91 -5.76 0.55
N LEU A 121 10.77 -5.18 -0.27
CA LEU A 121 12.09 -4.72 0.17
C LEU A 121 12.27 -3.24 -0.09
N ASP A 122 12.36 -2.44 0.96
CA ASP A 122 12.77 -1.04 0.92
C ASP A 122 14.28 -0.92 1.22
N CYS A 123 15.08 -1.38 0.27
CA CYS A 123 16.53 -1.20 0.34
C CYS A 123 17.15 -1.10 -1.06
N CYS A 124 18.35 -0.52 -1.11
CA CYS A 124 19.04 -0.23 -2.36
C CYS A 124 19.51 -1.53 -3.07
N PHE A 125 18.74 -2.03 -4.04
CA PHE A 125 19.19 -3.06 -4.98
C PHE A 125 19.47 -2.48 -6.37
N SER A 126 19.93 -1.23 -6.44
CA SER A 126 21.02 -0.86 -7.34
C SER A 126 20.97 -1.57 -8.73
N GLY A 127 19.85 -1.44 -9.44
CA GLY A 127 19.59 -1.83 -10.84
C GLY A 127 19.58 -3.33 -11.20
N LYS A 128 20.29 -4.21 -10.47
CA LYS A 128 20.61 -5.55 -10.99
C LYS A 128 19.65 -6.67 -10.66
N PHE A 129 18.59 -6.46 -9.87
CA PHE A 129 17.57 -7.51 -9.74
C PHE A 129 16.82 -7.77 -11.06
N GLY A 130 16.72 -6.75 -11.91
CA GLY A 130 16.22 -6.86 -13.29
C GLY A 130 17.19 -7.62 -14.20
N GLU A 131 18.50 -7.41 -14.02
CA GLU A 131 19.60 -8.00 -14.82
C GLU A 131 20.17 -9.30 -14.23
N LEU A 132 19.62 -9.82 -13.13
CA LEU A 132 20.05 -11.08 -12.56
C LEU A 132 19.94 -12.17 -13.63
N GLU A 133 21.09 -12.56 -14.18
CA GLU A 133 21.27 -13.79 -14.95
C GLU A 133 20.89 -15.04 -14.14
N VAL A 134 20.68 -14.90 -12.82
CA VAL A 134 20.11 -15.93 -11.95
C VAL A 134 18.62 -16.18 -12.27
N VAL A 135 17.90 -15.22 -12.86
CA VAL A 135 16.50 -15.41 -13.29
C VAL A 135 16.40 -15.77 -14.79
N SER A 136 17.47 -15.59 -15.58
CA SER A 136 17.50 -15.95 -17.02
C SER A 136 18.34 -17.18 -17.35
N SER A 137 19.15 -17.70 -16.42
CA SER A 137 19.69 -19.06 -16.51
C SER A 137 18.59 -20.04 -16.10
N ASN A 138 18.52 -21.18 -16.79
CA ASN A 138 17.46 -22.20 -16.74
C ASN A 138 17.15 -22.83 -15.35
N GLU A 139 17.57 -22.26 -14.22
CA GLU A 139 17.45 -22.86 -12.89
C GLU A 139 16.58 -22.13 -11.84
N THR A 140 16.07 -20.92 -12.07
CA THR A 140 15.11 -20.34 -11.10
C THR A 140 13.95 -19.58 -11.73
N VAL A 141 13.00 -20.34 -12.28
CA VAL A 141 11.59 -19.91 -12.38
C VAL A 141 11.14 -19.54 -10.97
N LEU A 142 10.62 -18.32 -10.78
CA LEU A 142 9.97 -17.95 -9.52
C LEU A 142 8.99 -19.05 -9.13
N GLY A 143 9.07 -19.58 -7.91
CA GLY A 143 8.14 -20.61 -7.46
C GLY A 143 6.69 -20.12 -7.60
N GLU A 144 5.76 -21.04 -7.81
CA GLU A 144 4.33 -20.72 -7.80
C GLU A 144 3.96 -20.02 -6.47
N GLY A 145 3.15 -18.98 -6.55
CA GLY A 145 2.71 -18.23 -5.39
C GLY A 145 3.64 -17.08 -4.98
N VAL A 146 4.75 -16.83 -5.68
CA VAL A 146 5.73 -15.80 -5.27
C VAL A 146 5.42 -14.44 -5.88
N THR A 147 5.47 -13.38 -5.06
CA THR A 147 5.48 -11.98 -5.48
C THR A 147 6.62 -11.24 -4.77
N ILE A 148 7.43 -10.52 -5.54
CA ILE A 148 8.55 -9.71 -5.05
C ILE A 148 8.34 -8.28 -5.53
N MET A 149 8.38 -7.34 -4.60
CA MET A 149 8.33 -5.90 -4.83
C MET A 149 9.55 -5.26 -4.17
N THR A 150 10.34 -4.50 -4.91
CA THR A 150 11.51 -3.81 -4.34
C THR A 150 11.48 -2.33 -4.65
N ALA A 151 11.88 -1.51 -3.69
CA ALA A 151 12.23 -0.13 -3.92
C ALA A 151 13.35 -0.04 -4.96
N SER A 152 13.44 1.11 -5.60
CA SER A 152 14.35 1.36 -6.70
C SER A 152 15.06 2.68 -6.47
N SER A 153 16.17 2.67 -5.75
CA SER A 153 17.11 3.79 -5.80
C SER A 153 18.49 3.35 -5.31
N ARG A 154 19.54 3.86 -5.95
CA ARG A 154 20.92 3.94 -5.41
C ARG A 154 21.16 5.23 -4.63
N ASP A 155 20.35 6.25 -4.87
CA ASP A 155 20.72 7.65 -4.62
C ASP A 155 19.73 8.41 -3.72
N GLN A 156 18.65 7.76 -3.28
CA GLN A 156 17.74 8.28 -2.27
C GLN A 156 18.02 7.57 -0.94
N TYR A 157 19.25 7.69 -0.44
CA TYR A 157 19.49 7.48 0.99
C TYR A 157 18.56 8.41 1.74
N ALA A 158 17.49 7.86 2.30
CA ALA A 158 16.63 8.52 3.26
C ALA A 158 16.35 9.99 2.89
N VAL A 159 15.72 10.25 1.74
CA VAL A 159 14.92 11.47 1.66
C VAL A 159 13.71 11.18 2.54
N GLU A 160 13.93 11.29 3.84
CA GLU A 160 12.87 11.41 4.82
C GLU A 160 12.03 12.59 4.34
N ASP A 161 10.77 12.34 3.98
CA ASP A 161 9.81 13.43 3.93
C ASP A 161 9.88 14.08 5.31
N GLY A 162 10.40 15.32 5.40
CA GLY A 162 10.66 15.99 6.68
C GLY A 162 9.42 16.18 7.56
N ILE A 163 8.27 15.73 7.06
CA ILE A 163 6.97 15.70 7.71
C ILE A 163 6.63 14.30 8.27
N THR A 164 6.99 13.20 7.59
CA THR A 164 6.55 11.83 7.98
C THR A 164 7.68 10.93 8.50
N GLY A 165 8.95 11.21 8.16
CA GLY A 165 10.09 10.41 8.62
C GLY A 165 10.21 9.02 7.96
N HIS A 166 9.56 8.82 6.80
CA HIS A 166 9.60 7.59 6.00
C HIS A 166 10.40 7.79 4.71
N GLY A 167 10.98 6.71 4.18
CA GLY A 167 11.49 6.68 2.80
C GLY A 167 10.34 6.80 1.79
N VAL A 168 10.62 7.36 0.60
CA VAL A 168 9.59 7.61 -0.44
C VAL A 168 8.79 6.35 -0.79
N PHE A 169 9.46 5.21 -0.95
CA PHE A 169 8.79 3.94 -1.26
C PHE A 169 7.87 3.50 -0.12
N THR A 170 8.36 3.47 1.12
CA THR A 170 7.54 3.07 2.28
C THR A 170 6.39 4.02 2.55
N GLU A 171 6.57 5.34 2.41
CA GLU A 171 5.49 6.32 2.52
C GLU A 171 4.34 6.00 1.54
N LEU A 172 4.67 5.75 0.26
CA LEU A 172 3.68 5.39 -0.75
C LEU A 172 3.03 4.03 -0.46
N LEU A 173 3.81 3.06 0.04
CA LEU A 173 3.28 1.77 0.45
C LEU A 173 2.29 1.90 1.61
N ILE A 174 2.59 2.74 2.61
CA ILE A 174 1.73 3.07 3.74
C ILE A 174 0.43 3.72 3.26
N GLN A 175 0.52 4.75 2.40
CA GLN A 175 -0.66 5.40 1.82
C GLN A 175 -1.54 4.42 1.03
N GLY A 176 -0.90 3.54 0.25
CA GLY A 176 -1.57 2.48 -0.47
C GLY A 176 -2.33 1.54 0.47
N LEU A 177 -1.68 1.08 1.54
CA LEU A 177 -2.25 0.22 2.58
C LEU A 177 -3.36 0.91 3.37
N LEU A 178 -3.29 2.23 3.57
CA LEU A 178 -4.34 3.03 4.22
C LEU A 178 -5.60 3.18 3.35
N GLY A 179 -5.52 2.87 2.07
CA GLY A 179 -6.67 2.81 1.17
C GLY A 179 -6.46 3.44 -0.19
N GLY A 180 -5.31 4.10 -0.43
CA GLY A 180 -4.98 4.65 -1.75
C GLY A 180 -4.95 3.57 -2.84
N ALA A 181 -4.61 2.33 -2.48
CA ALA A 181 -4.52 1.19 -3.39
C ALA A 181 -5.72 0.22 -3.29
N ALA A 182 -6.82 0.63 -2.67
CA ALA A 182 -8.00 -0.23 -2.48
C ALA A 182 -8.92 -0.24 -3.71
N ASP A 183 -9.42 -1.43 -4.07
CA ASP A 183 -10.51 -1.57 -5.03
C ASP A 183 -11.87 -1.12 -4.45
N VAL A 184 -12.92 -1.13 -5.26
CA VAL A 184 -14.29 -0.74 -4.85
C VAL A 184 -14.78 -1.57 -3.65
N GLY A 185 -14.36 -2.84 -3.58
CA GLY A 185 -14.66 -3.77 -2.50
C GLY A 185 -13.73 -3.65 -1.28
N GLY A 186 -12.82 -2.67 -1.26
CA GLY A 186 -11.90 -2.43 -0.16
C GLY A 186 -10.70 -3.38 -0.11
N ASN A 187 -10.44 -4.17 -1.16
CA ASN A 187 -9.29 -5.08 -1.19
C ASN A 187 -8.01 -4.36 -1.64
N ILE A 188 -6.93 -4.60 -0.92
CA ILE A 188 -5.59 -4.11 -1.26
C ILE A 188 -4.70 -5.31 -1.56
N THR A 189 -4.18 -5.37 -2.79
CA THR A 189 -3.37 -6.48 -3.31
C THR A 189 -1.94 -6.03 -3.59
N PRO A 190 -0.97 -6.95 -3.73
CA PRO A 190 0.38 -6.57 -4.16
C PRO A 190 0.40 -5.83 -5.50
N ALA A 191 -0.47 -6.22 -6.45
CA ALA A 191 -0.58 -5.54 -7.75
C ALA A 191 -1.17 -4.13 -7.63
N SER A 192 -2.22 -3.94 -6.82
CA SER A 192 -2.79 -2.61 -6.64
C SER A 192 -1.85 -1.67 -5.88
N LEU A 193 -1.07 -2.20 -4.93
CA LEU A 193 0.00 -1.44 -4.27
C LEU A 193 1.10 -1.03 -5.25
N TYR A 194 1.59 -1.97 -6.07
CA TYR A 194 2.57 -1.63 -7.11
C TYR A 194 2.03 -0.56 -8.06
N SER A 195 0.81 -0.71 -8.56
CA SER A 195 0.17 0.27 -9.45
C SER A 195 0.06 1.64 -8.80
N PHE A 196 -0.30 1.69 -7.50
CA PHE A 196 -0.39 2.92 -6.75
C PHE A 196 0.98 3.60 -6.60
N VAL A 197 2.01 2.84 -6.21
CA VAL A 197 3.37 3.36 -6.08
C VAL A 197 3.91 3.83 -7.44
N ASP A 198 3.74 3.07 -8.52
CA ASP A 198 4.20 3.41 -9.86
C ASP A 198 3.58 4.72 -10.39
N GLN A 199 2.28 4.90 -10.22
CA GLN A 199 1.55 6.12 -10.59
C GLN A 199 1.97 7.33 -9.73
N SER A 200 2.48 7.06 -8.53
CA SER A 200 2.98 8.07 -7.60
C SER A 200 4.40 8.53 -7.89
N LEU A 201 5.08 8.00 -8.91
CA LEU A 201 6.47 8.34 -9.24
C LEU A 201 6.57 9.13 -10.55
N GLY A 202 7.50 10.11 -10.60
CA GLY A 202 7.65 11.06 -11.70
C GLY A 202 8.47 10.47 -12.83
N ALA A 203 8.48 11.06 -14.03
CA ALA A 203 9.16 10.48 -15.19
C ALA A 203 10.68 10.21 -14.99
N TRP A 204 11.32 10.95 -14.10
CA TRP A 204 12.75 10.82 -13.76
C TRP A 204 13.00 10.00 -12.49
N GLU A 205 11.95 9.59 -11.78
CA GLU A 205 12.05 8.76 -10.59
C GLU A 205 12.10 7.29 -11.00
N GLN A 206 13.07 6.56 -10.46
CA GLN A 206 13.21 5.15 -10.74
C GLN A 206 11.97 4.40 -10.21
N ARG A 207 11.48 3.44 -10.99
CA ARG A 207 10.30 2.65 -10.66
C ARG A 207 10.63 1.41 -9.84
N PRO A 208 9.81 1.07 -8.84
CA PRO A 208 9.99 -0.15 -8.09
C PRO A 208 9.93 -1.34 -9.05
N LEU A 209 10.65 -2.40 -8.70
CA LEU A 209 10.58 -3.62 -9.47
C LEU A 209 9.48 -4.51 -8.89
N PHE A 210 8.65 -5.06 -9.76
CA PHE A 210 7.59 -6.00 -9.42
C PHE A 210 7.73 -7.26 -10.26
N LYS A 211 7.98 -8.41 -9.60
CA LYS A 211 7.98 -9.73 -10.24
C LYS A 211 7.02 -10.65 -9.51
N THR A 212 6.27 -11.45 -10.26
CA THR A 212 5.26 -12.34 -9.68
C THR A 212 5.10 -13.60 -10.54
N ASN A 213 4.83 -14.74 -9.88
CA ASN A 213 4.38 -15.96 -10.53
C ASN A 213 3.21 -16.54 -9.74
N ILE A 214 2.01 -16.01 -9.97
CA ILE A 214 0.79 -16.40 -9.28
C ILE A 214 -0.39 -16.52 -10.24
N SER A 215 -1.35 -17.38 -9.90
CA SER A 215 -2.63 -17.49 -10.62
C SER A 215 -3.69 -16.49 -10.13
N ARG A 216 -3.58 -16.01 -8.89
CA ARG A 216 -4.51 -15.05 -8.29
C ARG A 216 -3.87 -14.24 -7.17
N PHE A 217 -4.08 -12.93 -7.16
CA PHE A 217 -3.72 -12.08 -6.02
C PHE A 217 -4.67 -12.29 -4.85
N LEU A 218 -4.12 -12.65 -3.69
CA LEU A 218 -4.85 -12.53 -2.42
C LEU A 218 -4.65 -11.13 -1.83
N PRO A 219 -5.70 -10.51 -1.25
CA PRO A 219 -5.55 -9.23 -0.58
C PRO A 219 -4.61 -9.35 0.62
N ILE A 220 -3.63 -8.45 0.74
CA ILE A 220 -2.75 -8.34 1.89
C ILE A 220 -3.35 -7.44 2.98
N ARG A 221 -4.33 -6.62 2.65
CA ARG A 221 -5.15 -5.90 3.63
C ARG A 221 -6.52 -5.64 3.05
N LYS A 222 -7.54 -5.60 3.89
CA LYS A 222 -8.88 -5.12 3.54
C LYS A 222 -9.19 -3.87 4.31
N ILE A 223 -9.86 -2.92 3.68
CA ILE A 223 -10.39 -1.72 4.31
C ILE A 223 -11.91 -1.66 4.14
N LYS A 224 -12.56 -0.70 4.78
CA LYS A 224 -13.98 -0.44 4.56
C LYS A 224 -14.22 -0.21 3.06
N PRO A 225 -15.11 -0.99 2.41
CA PRO A 225 -15.39 -0.82 1.00
C PRO A 225 -16.03 0.55 0.75
N LYS A 226 -15.72 1.15 -0.41
CA LYS A 226 -16.39 2.41 -0.84
C LYS A 226 -17.87 2.19 -1.05
N VAL A 227 -18.23 1.01 -1.55
CA VAL A 227 -19.63 0.58 -1.71
C VAL A 227 -19.78 -0.79 -1.04
N PRO A 228 -20.66 -0.92 -0.03
CA PRO A 228 -20.88 -2.21 0.63
C PRO A 228 -21.27 -3.30 -0.38
N VAL A 229 -20.81 -4.53 -0.14
CA VAL A 229 -20.99 -5.64 -1.11
C VAL A 229 -22.46 -5.95 -1.35
N GLU A 230 -23.29 -5.84 -0.33
CA GLU A 230 -24.74 -5.96 -0.40
C GLU A 230 -25.41 -4.89 -1.26
N VAL A 231 -24.81 -3.70 -1.38
CA VAL A 231 -25.25 -2.63 -2.29
C VAL A 231 -24.77 -2.92 -3.71
N LEU A 232 -23.51 -3.32 -3.89
CA LEU A 232 -22.97 -3.71 -5.21
C LEU A 232 -23.78 -4.83 -5.86
N ARG A 233 -24.25 -5.81 -5.07
CA ARG A 233 -25.11 -6.90 -5.56
C ARG A 233 -26.44 -6.42 -6.13
N LYS A 234 -26.91 -5.23 -5.77
CA LYS A 234 -28.16 -4.66 -6.29
C LYS A 234 -27.98 -3.98 -7.66
N LEU A 235 -26.75 -3.81 -8.17
CA LEU A 235 -26.52 -3.19 -9.47
C LEU A 235 -27.33 -3.85 -10.59
N SER A 236 -27.40 -5.18 -10.62
CA SER A 236 -28.20 -5.91 -11.62
C SER A 236 -29.72 -5.84 -11.40
N TYR A 237 -30.17 -5.39 -10.22
CA TYR A 237 -31.59 -5.11 -9.98
C TYR A 237 -32.00 -3.76 -10.54
N TYR A 238 -31.10 -2.77 -10.47
CA TYR A 238 -31.34 -1.44 -11.03
C TYR A 238 -31.11 -1.45 -12.55
N PHE A 239 -29.98 -2.02 -13.00
CA PHE A 239 -29.60 -2.06 -14.41
C PHE A 239 -29.79 -3.49 -14.96
N GLN A 240 -30.95 -3.75 -15.56
CA GLN A 240 -31.29 -5.08 -16.08
C GLN A 240 -30.42 -5.51 -17.27
N ASN A 241 -29.93 -4.55 -18.05
CA ASN A 241 -29.01 -4.76 -19.17
C ASN A 241 -27.76 -3.88 -19.02
N PRO A 242 -26.59 -4.28 -19.55
CA PRO A 242 -25.35 -3.51 -19.43
C PRO A 242 -25.40 -2.08 -19.97
N ASP A 243 -26.31 -1.80 -20.90
CA ASP A 243 -26.53 -0.53 -21.58
C ASP A 243 -27.80 0.21 -21.11
N SER A 244 -28.49 -0.30 -20.08
CA SER A 244 -29.70 0.33 -19.58
C SER A 244 -29.43 1.67 -18.90
N GLU A 245 -30.27 2.66 -19.19
CA GLU A 245 -30.32 3.91 -18.43
C GLU A 245 -31.39 3.79 -17.32
N TYR A 246 -31.05 4.16 -16.10
CA TYR A 246 -32.00 4.16 -14.98
C TYR A 246 -32.60 5.55 -14.84
N SER A 247 -33.89 5.68 -15.14
CA SER A 247 -34.60 6.95 -15.04
C SER A 247 -34.80 7.35 -13.58
N LEU A 248 -34.37 8.56 -13.24
CA LEU A 248 -34.58 9.19 -11.94
C LEU A 248 -35.59 10.33 -12.10
N ASP A 249 -36.38 10.57 -11.06
CA ASP A 249 -37.31 11.69 -10.97
C ASP A 249 -37.23 12.34 -9.55
N PRO A 250 -37.93 13.46 -9.29
CA PRO A 250 -37.86 14.13 -7.99
C PRO A 250 -38.27 13.26 -6.78
N SER A 251 -38.92 12.11 -6.95
CA SER A 251 -39.29 11.22 -5.83
C SER A 251 -38.11 10.52 -5.17
N PHE A 252 -36.93 10.53 -5.80
CA PHE A 252 -35.71 9.92 -5.25
C PHE A 252 -35.03 10.79 -4.19
N GLU A 253 -35.41 12.06 -4.09
CA GLU A 253 -34.83 13.01 -3.14
C GLU A 253 -35.77 13.22 -1.95
N PHE A 254 -35.31 12.91 -0.74
CA PHE A 254 -36.13 13.05 0.48
C PHE A 254 -36.53 14.50 0.79
N THR A 255 -35.80 15.47 0.23
CA THR A 255 -36.07 16.90 0.36
C THR A 255 -37.27 17.35 -0.48
N ASN A 256 -37.68 16.57 -1.48
CA ASN A 256 -38.88 16.80 -2.27
C ASN A 256 -40.10 16.13 -1.62
N ASN A 257 -40.39 16.53 -0.39
CA ASN A 257 -41.49 16.04 0.43
C ASN A 257 -42.32 17.25 0.93
N PRO A 258 -43.67 17.25 0.85
CA PRO A 258 -44.50 18.34 1.38
C PRO A 258 -44.27 18.70 2.84
N GLU A 259 -43.78 17.76 3.65
CA GLU A 259 -43.45 17.96 5.07
C GLU A 259 -42.03 18.49 5.30
N TYR A 260 -41.19 18.49 4.25
CA TYR A 260 -39.80 18.96 4.33
C TYR A 260 -39.73 20.44 3.96
N GLU A 261 -39.58 21.30 4.97
CA GLU A 261 -39.38 22.73 4.75
C GLU A 261 -37.95 23.03 4.29
N ILE A 262 -37.82 23.67 3.13
CA ILE A 262 -36.51 24.12 2.61
C ILE A 262 -36.08 25.37 3.38
N GLU A 263 -35.20 25.19 4.34
CA GLU A 263 -34.64 26.28 5.14
C GLU A 263 -33.53 27.03 4.38
N ILE A 264 -33.67 28.36 4.26
CA ILE A 264 -32.60 29.25 3.80
C ILE A 264 -31.73 29.62 5.00
N LYS A 265 -30.45 29.25 4.98
CA LYS A 265 -29.50 29.46 6.09
C LYS A 265 -28.46 30.52 5.75
N GLU A 266 -28.11 31.35 6.74
CA GLU A 266 -26.93 32.21 6.67
C GLU A 266 -25.65 31.43 7.04
N PRO A 267 -24.50 31.68 6.37
CA PRO A 267 -24.29 32.67 5.32
C PRO A 267 -24.92 32.25 3.98
N TYR A 268 -25.57 33.20 3.30
CA TYR A 268 -26.16 32.94 1.99
C TYR A 268 -25.12 32.57 0.92
N ALA A 269 -25.60 31.93 -0.14
CA ALA A 269 -24.77 31.50 -1.25
C ALA A 269 -23.96 32.66 -1.85
N LYS A 270 -22.65 32.44 -1.99
CA LYS A 270 -21.72 33.33 -2.70
C LYS A 270 -21.28 32.62 -3.96
N ASP A 271 -21.35 33.28 -5.12
CA ASP A 271 -21.01 32.69 -6.42
C ASP A 271 -19.64 32.00 -6.44
N GLU A 272 -18.64 32.60 -5.79
CA GLU A 272 -17.30 32.01 -5.67
C GLU A 272 -17.30 30.69 -4.89
N ASN A 273 -18.07 30.61 -3.81
CA ASN A 273 -18.18 29.40 -2.99
C ASN A 273 -18.97 28.32 -3.71
N VAL A 274 -20.02 28.70 -4.46
CA VAL A 274 -20.79 27.74 -5.28
C VAL A 274 -19.90 27.11 -6.36
N LYS A 275 -19.04 27.89 -7.02
CA LYS A 275 -18.07 27.36 -7.98
C LYS A 275 -17.08 26.38 -7.33
N LYS A 276 -16.46 26.78 -6.20
CA LYS A 276 -15.56 25.90 -5.43
C LYS A 276 -16.27 24.62 -4.99
N PHE A 277 -17.52 24.72 -4.56
CA PHE A 277 -18.27 23.57 -4.07
C PHE A 277 -18.56 22.56 -5.18
N LYS A 278 -18.79 22.99 -6.42
CA LYS A 278 -18.90 22.08 -7.58
C LYS A 278 -17.61 21.28 -7.81
N GLU A 279 -16.45 21.91 -7.67
CA GLU A 279 -15.15 21.21 -7.75
C GLU A 279 -14.98 20.23 -6.59
N LEU A 280 -15.36 20.61 -5.37
CA LEU A 280 -15.32 19.72 -4.21
C LEU A 280 -16.25 18.51 -4.38
N GLN A 281 -17.47 18.70 -4.91
CA GLN A 281 -18.37 17.59 -5.22
C GLN A 281 -17.79 16.66 -6.30
N LEU A 282 -17.10 17.21 -7.30
CA LEU A 282 -16.38 16.39 -8.27
C LEU A 282 -15.27 15.57 -7.60
N TYR A 283 -14.48 16.16 -6.71
CA TYR A 283 -13.47 15.43 -5.93
C TYR A 283 -14.08 14.35 -5.04
N GLU A 284 -15.24 14.59 -4.44
CA GLU A 284 -15.95 13.60 -3.62
C GLU A 284 -16.47 12.43 -4.47
N SER A 285 -16.99 12.70 -5.68
CA SER A 285 -17.53 11.67 -6.57
C SER A 285 -16.51 10.60 -7.00
N VAL A 286 -15.22 10.95 -7.00
CA VAL A 286 -14.10 10.03 -7.29
C VAL A 286 -13.39 9.56 -6.00
N GLY A 287 -13.88 9.99 -4.83
CA GLY A 287 -13.41 9.59 -3.51
C GLY A 287 -12.06 10.21 -3.10
N LEU A 288 -11.74 11.41 -3.61
CA LEU A 288 -10.56 12.17 -3.17
C LEU A 288 -10.82 12.93 -1.87
N ILE A 289 -12.05 13.37 -1.63
CA ILE A 289 -12.45 13.96 -0.35
C ILE A 289 -13.67 13.24 0.18
N GLU A 290 -13.91 13.39 1.48
CA GLU A 290 -15.13 12.92 2.13
C GLU A 290 -15.67 14.00 3.10
N PRO A 291 -17.00 14.09 3.29
CA PRO A 291 -17.60 14.96 4.29
C PRO A 291 -17.23 14.51 5.71
N VAL A 292 -17.13 15.46 6.64
CA VAL A 292 -16.82 15.21 8.05
C VAL A 292 -18.07 15.43 8.89
N GLY A 293 -18.57 14.36 9.50
CA GLY A 293 -19.73 14.40 10.39
C GLY A 293 -21.08 14.41 9.67
N GLU A 294 -21.11 14.20 8.35
CA GLU A 294 -22.31 14.10 7.50
C GLU A 294 -22.09 13.03 6.43
N GLU A 295 -23.17 12.53 5.83
CA GLU A 295 -23.10 11.50 4.79
C GLU A 295 -22.80 12.06 3.39
N HIS A 296 -23.35 13.23 3.06
CA HIS A 296 -23.18 13.86 1.75
C HIS A 296 -22.62 15.28 1.86
N MET A 297 -21.87 15.69 0.84
CA MET A 297 -21.27 17.03 0.76
C MET A 297 -22.30 18.15 0.90
N TYR A 298 -23.51 17.96 0.36
CA TYR A 298 -24.59 18.94 0.48
C TYR A 298 -24.92 19.26 1.95
N PHE A 299 -25.14 18.22 2.77
CA PHE A 299 -25.43 18.41 4.20
C PHE A 299 -24.22 18.95 4.95
N ALA A 300 -23.00 18.55 4.55
CA ALA A 300 -21.79 19.14 5.12
C ALA A 300 -21.74 20.67 4.93
N ALA A 301 -22.09 21.17 3.74
CA ALA A 301 -22.19 22.61 3.50
C ALA A 301 -23.34 23.26 4.30
N MET A 302 -24.54 22.69 4.25
CA MET A 302 -25.74 23.25 4.89
C MET A 302 -25.70 23.25 6.42
N ASN A 303 -24.94 22.33 7.03
CA ASN A 303 -24.78 22.21 8.49
C ASN A 303 -23.44 22.77 8.99
N CYS A 304 -22.76 23.60 8.18
CA CYS A 304 -21.49 24.24 8.52
C CYS A 304 -20.41 23.25 8.98
N LYS A 305 -20.36 22.08 8.34
CA LYS A 305 -19.34 21.06 8.55
C LYS A 305 -18.20 21.24 7.55
N SER A 306 -17.20 20.38 7.67
CA SER A 306 -16.03 20.36 6.79
C SER A 306 -16.02 19.11 5.90
N CYS A 307 -15.09 19.10 4.96
CA CYS A 307 -14.65 17.90 4.26
C CYS A 307 -13.15 17.73 4.49
N ARG A 308 -12.64 16.52 4.27
CA ARG A 308 -11.20 16.20 4.41
C ARG A 308 -10.72 15.33 3.26
N LEU A 309 -9.41 15.32 3.04
CA LEU A 309 -8.77 14.41 2.09
C LEU A 309 -8.94 12.97 2.57
N THR A 310 -9.29 12.07 1.65
CA THR A 310 -9.12 10.63 1.85
C THR A 310 -7.65 10.25 1.67
N PRO A 311 -7.22 9.01 1.97
CA PRO A 311 -5.86 8.56 1.62
C PRO A 311 -5.53 8.72 0.13
N LEU A 312 -6.50 8.46 -0.75
CA LEU A 312 -6.37 8.72 -2.19
C LEU A 312 -6.28 10.21 -2.50
N GLY A 313 -7.10 11.03 -1.82
CA GLY A 313 -7.03 12.48 -1.91
C GLY A 313 -5.68 13.05 -1.53
N LEU A 314 -5.09 12.57 -0.44
CA LEU A 314 -3.78 13.01 0.03
C LEU A 314 -2.71 12.74 -1.03
N HIS A 315 -2.77 11.58 -1.68
CA HIS A 315 -1.88 11.24 -2.79
C HIS A 315 -2.01 12.24 -3.96
N TYR A 316 -3.22 12.49 -4.45
CA TYR A 316 -3.46 13.46 -5.53
C TYR A 316 -3.12 14.90 -5.13
N TRP A 317 -3.30 15.24 -3.85
CA TRP A 317 -2.90 16.53 -3.31
C TRP A 317 -1.36 16.71 -3.36
N LYS A 318 -0.58 15.68 -3.01
CA LYS A 318 0.89 15.70 -3.15
C LYS A 318 1.28 15.89 -4.62
N LEU A 319 0.71 15.11 -5.54
CA LEU A 319 0.94 15.26 -6.99
C LEU A 319 0.61 16.68 -7.50
N SER A 320 -0.51 17.25 -7.04
CA SER A 320 -0.91 18.61 -7.38
C SER A 320 0.08 19.65 -6.89
N LYS A 321 0.52 19.52 -5.64
CA LYS A 321 1.45 20.44 -4.99
C LYS A 321 2.80 20.45 -5.68
N ASP A 322 3.25 19.27 -6.13
CA ASP A 322 4.53 19.07 -6.78
C ASP A 322 4.48 19.30 -8.31
N ARG A 323 3.31 19.66 -8.85
CA ARG A 323 3.05 19.92 -10.28
C ARG A 323 3.34 18.72 -11.18
N ARG A 324 2.81 17.56 -10.81
CA ARG A 324 3.07 16.26 -11.46
C ARG A 324 1.88 15.66 -12.21
N PHE A 325 0.95 16.51 -12.66
CA PHE A 325 -0.14 16.14 -13.57
C PHE A 325 0.22 16.35 -15.03
#